data_AF-A0A7W1H0B5-F1
#
_entry.id   AF-A0A7W1H0B5-F1
#
_cell.length_a   1.000
_cell.length_b   1.000
_cell.length_c   1.000
_cell.angle_alpha   90.00
_cell.angle_beta   90.00
_cell.angle_gamma   90.00
#
_symmetry.space_group_name_H-M   'P 1'
#
loop_
_entity.id
_entity.type
_entity.pdbx_description
1 polymer ?
#
loop_
_entity_poly.entity_id
_entity_poly.type
_entity_poly.pdbx_seq_one_letter_code
_entity_poly.pdbx_strand_id
1 'polypeptide(L)'
;MPLPRSLRLHAGVTLAQIVCVVTIVYFAFVALGDGHAGTLGDVLMSAQVVLALIVYARASDRARGTRRMLFAGLAGSAMFAALGHGWWAVLGLAGRPLSPGAAALAGLAAQLCVFFGFAAALGRQRTRLRFEVLADALLLVVAAAIMIVQLEAATALSAGAEGTIRFVPVGWSIISEGSLILIALLLTLHGDVLGRRMAVGFALGTVFLAVGNVLFSRAPLFANPQIDCTAAILWSLATLSFVWSARSVVTTPRAAGVRSLAPTTEVPVVSRDSARIRIIAIVAAILMVLGSAVVGLARHDNAPGLAFAVAIFGIVLAVRTGHALWLSQRATAELEHTVVAEREVSATLEFKVVERTQALGEAQRVLQRMWTLGQQIAFELNSDRVLERFIEAVVDIVRADAAAIALTTDADTFRIAHATGPASPLRDKTFAIGDLPMGKEA
;
A
#
# COMPACT_ATOMS: atom_id res chain seq x y z
N MET A 1 -5.80 -31.23 19.92
CA MET A 1 -5.16 -29.89 20.02
C MET A 1 -5.98 -28.87 19.23
N PRO A 2 -6.36 -27.71 19.80
CA PRO A 2 -7.10 -26.69 19.06
C PRO A 2 -6.23 -26.05 17.97
N LEU A 3 -6.71 -26.06 16.70
CA LEU A 3 -6.04 -25.38 15.59
C LEU A 3 -5.74 -23.90 15.91
N PRO A 4 -4.58 -23.35 15.50
CA PRO A 4 -4.23 -21.95 15.68
C PRO A 4 -5.33 -21.02 15.17
N ARG A 5 -5.60 -19.92 15.89
CA ARG A 5 -6.67 -18.98 15.55
C ARG A 5 -6.52 -18.39 14.12
N SER A 6 -5.31 -18.23 13.62
CA SER A 6 -5.03 -17.77 12.24
C SER A 6 -5.54 -18.76 11.19
N LEU A 7 -5.21 -20.05 11.35
CA LEU A 7 -5.64 -21.13 10.45
C LEU A 7 -7.17 -21.25 10.36
N ARG A 8 -7.88 -21.10 11.49
CA ARG A 8 -9.36 -21.14 11.50
C ARG A 8 -9.99 -20.03 10.66
N LEU A 9 -9.40 -18.84 10.65
CA LEU A 9 -9.94 -17.73 9.85
C LEU A 9 -9.62 -17.90 8.37
N HIS A 10 -8.44 -18.42 8.01
CA HIS A 10 -8.13 -18.76 6.62
C HIS A 10 -9.07 -19.81 6.05
N ALA A 11 -9.33 -20.88 6.82
CA ALA A 11 -10.30 -21.90 6.44
C ALA A 11 -11.71 -21.30 6.27
N GLY A 12 -12.15 -20.46 7.22
CA GLY A 12 -13.46 -19.80 7.15
C GLY A 12 -13.61 -18.86 5.95
N VAL A 13 -12.59 -18.05 5.62
CA VAL A 13 -12.59 -17.19 4.43
C VAL A 13 -12.67 -18.04 3.16
N THR A 14 -11.87 -19.10 3.06
CA THR A 14 -11.84 -19.95 1.87
C THR A 14 -13.18 -20.68 1.68
N LEU A 15 -13.77 -21.20 2.75
CA LEU A 15 -15.08 -21.83 2.72
C LEU A 15 -16.17 -20.85 2.26
N ALA A 16 -16.19 -19.63 2.81
CA ALA A 16 -17.14 -18.60 2.39
C ALA A 16 -16.98 -18.24 0.91
N GLN A 17 -15.75 -18.17 0.39
CA GLN A 17 -15.48 -17.93 -1.04
C GLN A 17 -16.01 -19.07 -1.92
N ILE A 18 -15.75 -20.32 -1.52
CA ILE A 18 -16.25 -21.50 -2.25
C ILE A 18 -17.77 -21.47 -2.32
N VAL A 19 -18.45 -21.22 -1.19
CA VAL A 19 -19.91 -21.13 -1.17
C VAL A 19 -20.41 -20.00 -2.07
N CYS A 20 -19.80 -18.81 -2.06
CA CYS A 20 -20.19 -17.74 -2.99
C CYS A 20 -20.06 -18.16 -4.46
N VAL A 21 -18.97 -18.84 -4.83
CA VAL A 21 -18.75 -19.31 -6.21
C VAL A 21 -19.78 -20.36 -6.60
N VAL A 22 -20.08 -21.32 -5.72
CA VAL A 22 -21.11 -22.33 -5.94
C VAL A 22 -22.48 -21.67 -6.14
N THR A 23 -22.82 -20.68 -5.30
CA THR A 23 -24.07 -19.90 -5.44
C THR A 23 -24.13 -19.17 -6.79
N ILE A 24 -23.04 -18.52 -7.22
CA ILE A 24 -22.98 -17.83 -8.52
C ILE A 24 -23.20 -18.82 -9.68
N VAL A 25 -22.49 -19.95 -9.68
CA VAL A 25 -22.61 -20.98 -10.72
C VAL A 25 -24.03 -21.55 -10.76
N TYR A 26 -24.63 -21.79 -9.60
CA TYR A 26 -26.01 -22.27 -9.50
C TYR A 26 -27.00 -21.30 -10.13
N PHE A 27 -26.99 -20.03 -9.73
CA PHE A 27 -27.92 -19.04 -10.30
C PHE A 27 -27.65 -18.75 -11.78
N ALA A 28 -26.39 -18.83 -12.24
CA ALA A 28 -26.07 -18.71 -13.66
C ALA A 28 -26.66 -19.87 -14.47
N PHE A 29 -26.62 -21.10 -13.94
CA PHE A 29 -27.23 -22.26 -14.60
C PHE A 29 -28.76 -22.18 -14.62
N VAL A 30 -29.36 -21.78 -13.49
CA VAL A 30 -30.82 -21.56 -13.40
C VAL A 30 -31.28 -20.50 -14.40
N ALA A 31 -30.56 -19.39 -14.52
CA ALA A 31 -30.88 -18.30 -15.45
C ALA A 31 -30.85 -18.74 -16.93
N LEU A 32 -30.10 -19.80 -17.27
CA LEU A 32 -30.01 -20.33 -18.64
C LEU A 32 -31.09 -21.38 -18.95
N GLY A 33 -31.72 -21.99 -17.94
CA GLY A 33 -32.53 -23.19 -18.09
C GLY A 33 -34.05 -22.99 -17.96
N ASP A 34 -34.56 -21.75 -17.95
CA ASP A 34 -35.95 -21.40 -17.58
C ASP A 34 -36.42 -22.02 -16.24
N GLY A 35 -35.45 -22.46 -15.43
CA GLY A 35 -35.69 -23.16 -14.17
C GLY A 35 -36.08 -22.18 -13.08
N HIS A 36 -36.95 -22.60 -12.17
CA HIS A 36 -37.20 -21.85 -10.96
C HIS A 36 -36.04 -22.08 -9.99
N ALA A 37 -35.48 -21.01 -9.41
CA ALA A 37 -34.31 -21.09 -8.51
C ALA A 37 -34.51 -22.00 -7.28
N GLY A 38 -35.76 -22.36 -6.97
CA GLY A 38 -36.12 -23.41 -6.03
C GLY A 38 -35.59 -23.20 -4.62
N THR A 39 -35.88 -24.16 -3.75
CA THR A 39 -35.45 -24.15 -2.34
C THR A 39 -33.92 -24.19 -2.17
N LEU A 40 -33.20 -24.75 -3.15
CA LEU A 40 -31.75 -24.86 -3.11
C LEU A 40 -31.06 -23.48 -3.22
N GLY A 41 -31.58 -22.56 -4.03
CA GLY A 41 -31.04 -21.20 -4.16
C GLY A 41 -31.10 -20.43 -2.84
N ASP A 42 -32.22 -20.53 -2.13
CA ASP A 42 -32.41 -19.89 -0.83
C ASP A 42 -31.49 -20.45 0.26
N VAL A 43 -31.28 -21.78 0.25
CA VAL A 43 -30.35 -22.45 1.16
C VAL A 43 -28.91 -21.99 0.91
N LEU A 44 -28.49 -21.93 -0.36
CA LEU A 44 -27.16 -21.46 -0.75
C LEU A 44 -26.93 -20.00 -0.36
N MET A 45 -27.90 -19.12 -0.60
CA MET A 45 -27.82 -17.71 -0.18
C MET A 45 -27.77 -17.56 1.33
N SER A 46 -28.61 -18.29 2.06
CA SER A 46 -28.62 -18.25 3.52
C SER A 46 -27.28 -18.72 4.10
N ALA A 47 -26.74 -19.82 3.57
CA ALA A 47 -25.42 -20.32 3.97
C ALA A 47 -24.31 -19.30 3.68
N GLN A 48 -24.36 -18.65 2.51
CA GLN A 48 -23.42 -17.61 2.12
C GLN A 48 -23.44 -16.43 3.09
N VAL A 49 -24.63 -15.91 3.43
CA VAL A 49 -24.78 -14.76 4.33
C VAL A 49 -24.31 -15.10 5.75
N VAL A 50 -24.63 -16.29 6.26
CA VAL A 50 -24.17 -16.75 7.59
C VAL A 50 -22.64 -16.89 7.62
N LEU A 51 -22.04 -17.48 6.59
CA LEU A 51 -20.58 -17.59 6.50
C LEU A 51 -19.91 -16.22 6.40
N ALA A 52 -20.48 -15.30 5.62
CA ALA A 52 -19.99 -13.93 5.49
C ALA A 52 -20.04 -13.19 6.83
N LEU A 53 -21.15 -13.30 7.58
CA LEU A 53 -21.29 -12.75 8.94
C LEU A 53 -20.17 -13.24 9.86
N ILE A 54 -19.93 -14.55 9.89
CA ILE A 54 -18.88 -15.16 10.72
C ILE A 54 -17.49 -14.64 10.32
N VAL A 55 -17.21 -14.52 9.02
CA VAL A 55 -15.94 -13.98 8.51
C VAL A 55 -15.78 -12.51 8.90
N TYR A 56 -16.80 -11.67 8.72
CA TYR A 56 -16.73 -10.24 9.03
C TYR A 56 -16.62 -9.96 10.52
N ALA A 57 -17.37 -10.68 11.36
CA ALA A 57 -17.26 -10.56 12.81
C ALA A 57 -15.82 -10.87 13.28
N ARG A 58 -15.26 -11.99 12.82
CA ARG A 58 -13.87 -12.37 13.16
C ARG A 58 -12.82 -11.43 12.56
N ALA A 59 -13.07 -10.89 11.37
CA ALA A 59 -12.20 -9.88 10.77
C ALA A 59 -12.24 -8.58 11.56
N SER A 60 -13.42 -8.17 12.04
CA SER A 60 -13.61 -6.98 12.89
C SER A 60 -12.86 -7.11 14.21
N ASP A 61 -12.94 -8.26 14.88
CA ASP A 61 -12.24 -8.51 16.15
C ASP A 61 -10.70 -8.45 16.03
N ARG A 62 -10.17 -8.76 14.84
CA ARG A 62 -8.72 -8.75 14.58
C ARG A 62 -8.21 -7.43 14.03
N ALA A 63 -9.06 -6.74 13.28
CA ALA A 63 -8.73 -5.45 12.71
C ALA A 63 -8.61 -4.37 13.80
N ARG A 64 -7.84 -3.32 13.51
CA ARG A 64 -7.71 -2.13 14.35
C ARG A 64 -8.03 -0.89 13.54
N GLY A 65 -8.39 0.20 14.24
CA GLY A 65 -8.66 1.50 13.63
C GLY A 65 -9.76 1.45 12.57
N THR A 66 -9.53 2.09 11.44
CA THR A 66 -10.42 2.22 10.28
C THR A 66 -10.94 0.85 9.79
N ARG A 67 -10.06 -0.15 9.70
CA ARG A 67 -10.41 -1.50 9.21
C ARG A 67 -11.46 -2.19 10.10
N ARG A 68 -11.42 -1.97 11.42
CA ARG A 68 -12.40 -2.55 12.35
C ARG A 68 -13.80 -2.02 12.11
N MET A 69 -13.93 -0.71 11.86
CA MET A 69 -15.22 -0.07 11.60
C MET A 69 -15.86 -0.58 10.31
N LEU A 70 -15.05 -0.77 9.25
CA LEU A 70 -15.50 -1.34 7.99
C LEU A 70 -16.08 -2.75 8.17
N PHE A 71 -15.34 -3.65 8.84
CA PHE A 71 -15.83 -5.01 9.06
C PHE A 71 -16.96 -5.10 10.09
N ALA A 72 -17.03 -4.18 11.06
CA ALA A 72 -18.17 -4.09 11.96
C ALA A 72 -19.45 -3.71 11.19
N GLY A 73 -19.36 -2.74 10.27
CA GLY A 73 -20.47 -2.37 9.39
C GLY A 73 -20.91 -3.52 8.48
N LEU A 74 -19.97 -4.23 7.85
CA LEU A 74 -20.28 -5.42 7.05
C LEU A 74 -20.87 -6.57 7.87
N ALA A 75 -20.40 -6.79 9.10
CA ALA A 75 -20.96 -7.79 10.00
C ALA A 75 -22.40 -7.43 10.40
N GLY A 76 -22.67 -6.17 10.76
CA GLY A 76 -24.02 -5.68 11.01
C GLY A 76 -24.93 -5.88 9.79
N SER A 77 -24.42 -5.56 8.60
CA SER A 77 -25.13 -5.77 7.33
C SER A 77 -25.50 -7.24 7.11
N ALA A 78 -24.53 -8.14 7.23
CA ALA A 78 -24.75 -9.57 7.06
C ALA A 78 -25.69 -10.15 8.13
N MET A 79 -25.69 -9.60 9.35
CA MET A 79 -26.64 -9.98 10.40
C MET A 79 -28.07 -9.63 10.02
N PHE A 80 -28.33 -8.40 9.56
CA PHE A 80 -29.67 -8.01 9.11
C PHE A 80 -30.12 -8.76 7.85
N ALA A 81 -29.20 -9.05 6.92
CA ALA A 81 -29.48 -9.91 5.78
C ALA A 81 -29.86 -11.34 6.22
N ALA A 82 -29.14 -11.91 7.19
CA ALA A 82 -29.44 -13.25 7.72
C ALA A 82 -30.81 -13.27 8.42
N LEU A 83 -31.16 -12.23 9.17
CA LEU A 83 -32.47 -12.09 9.79
C LEU A 83 -33.58 -11.96 8.73
N GLY A 84 -33.35 -11.18 7.67
CA GLY A 84 -34.29 -11.05 6.55
C GLY A 84 -34.55 -12.38 5.85
N HIS A 85 -33.49 -13.11 5.49
CA HIS A 85 -33.61 -14.45 4.88
C HIS A 85 -34.23 -15.48 5.82
N GLY A 86 -33.83 -15.50 7.09
CA GLY A 86 -34.39 -16.42 8.09
C GLY A 86 -35.87 -16.17 8.32
N TRP A 87 -36.29 -14.91 8.41
CA TRP A 87 -37.70 -14.52 8.50
C TRP A 87 -38.49 -14.99 7.28
N TRP A 88 -37.94 -14.79 6.08
CA TRP A 88 -38.55 -15.22 4.82
C TRP A 88 -38.72 -16.74 4.76
N ALA A 89 -37.69 -17.50 5.13
CA ALA A 89 -37.72 -18.95 5.18
C ALA A 89 -38.76 -19.49 6.18
N VAL A 90 -38.85 -18.91 7.39
CA VAL A 90 -39.82 -19.33 8.41
C VAL A 90 -41.26 -19.09 7.96
N LEU A 91 -41.55 -17.93 7.37
CA LEU A 91 -42.89 -17.63 6.85
C LEU A 91 -43.26 -18.50 5.65
N GLY A 92 -42.29 -18.79 4.77
CA GLY A 92 -42.48 -19.69 3.64
C GLY A 92 -42.83 -21.11 4.10
N LEU A 93 -42.11 -21.64 5.09
CA LEU A 93 -42.42 -22.95 5.70
C LEU A 93 -43.78 -22.98 6.40
N ALA A 94 -44.21 -21.85 6.96
CA ALA A 94 -45.50 -21.72 7.64
C ALA A 94 -46.68 -21.50 6.67
N GLY A 95 -46.44 -21.44 5.35
CA GLY A 95 -47.48 -21.18 4.34
C GLY A 95 -48.14 -19.80 4.48
N ARG A 96 -47.49 -18.86 5.19
CA ARG A 96 -48.04 -17.52 5.41
C ARG A 96 -47.67 -16.60 4.27
N PRO A 97 -48.57 -15.66 3.88
CA PRO A 97 -48.23 -14.67 2.87
C PRO A 97 -47.01 -13.88 3.33
N LEU A 98 -45.99 -13.88 2.48
CA LEU A 98 -44.73 -13.18 2.72
C LEU A 98 -45.02 -11.68 2.64
N SER A 99 -44.87 -10.97 3.76
CA SER A 99 -44.99 -9.51 3.74
C SER A 99 -43.71 -8.92 3.13
N PRO A 100 -43.78 -8.31 1.93
CA PRO A 100 -42.59 -7.77 1.26
C PRO A 100 -41.91 -6.67 2.09
N GLY A 101 -42.67 -5.99 2.96
CA GLY A 101 -42.17 -4.94 3.85
C GLY A 101 -41.10 -5.39 4.85
N ALA A 102 -41.18 -6.60 5.42
CA ALA A 102 -40.21 -7.05 6.42
C ALA A 102 -38.82 -7.32 5.81
N ALA A 103 -38.78 -7.99 4.64
CA ALA A 103 -37.55 -8.23 3.90
C ALA A 103 -36.92 -6.92 3.39
N ALA A 104 -37.76 -6.02 2.89
CA ALA A 104 -37.39 -4.66 2.50
C ALA A 104 -36.72 -3.88 3.65
N LEU A 105 -37.33 -3.89 4.84
CA LEU A 105 -36.78 -3.21 6.03
C LEU A 105 -35.47 -3.85 6.50
N ALA A 106 -35.36 -5.17 6.48
CA ALA A 106 -34.14 -5.88 6.83
C ALA A 106 -32.99 -5.52 5.87
N GLY A 107 -33.27 -5.44 4.57
CA GLY A 107 -32.27 -5.04 3.58
C GLY A 107 -31.88 -3.56 3.68
N LEU A 108 -32.82 -2.67 3.98
CA LEU A 108 -32.51 -1.25 4.25
C LEU A 108 -31.64 -1.10 5.51
N ALA A 109 -31.96 -1.83 6.58
CA ALA A 109 -31.13 -1.88 7.78
C ALA A 109 -29.73 -2.43 7.48
N ALA A 110 -29.65 -3.46 6.63
CA ALA A 110 -28.37 -4.03 6.22
C ALA A 110 -27.50 -3.00 5.48
N GLN A 111 -28.08 -2.18 4.61
CA GLN A 111 -27.35 -1.11 3.91
C GLN A 111 -26.93 0.02 4.85
N LEU A 112 -27.80 0.43 5.78
CA LEU A 112 -27.46 1.45 6.79
C LEU A 112 -26.24 1.03 7.60
N CYS A 113 -26.12 -0.25 7.96
CA CYS A 113 -24.92 -0.75 8.65
C CYS A 113 -23.65 -0.60 7.83
N VAL A 114 -23.69 -0.86 6.51
CA VAL A 114 -22.54 -0.63 5.61
C VAL A 114 -22.20 0.86 5.56
N PHE A 115 -23.22 1.70 5.33
CA PHE A 115 -23.08 3.16 5.27
C PHE A 115 -22.45 3.73 6.54
N PHE A 116 -23.00 3.39 7.72
CA PHE A 116 -22.45 3.83 9.00
C PHE A 116 -21.05 3.26 9.26
N GLY A 117 -20.77 2.03 8.85
CA GLY A 117 -19.43 1.44 8.92
C GLY A 117 -18.41 2.25 8.11
N PHE A 118 -18.77 2.67 6.89
CA PHE A 118 -17.93 3.51 6.04
C PHE A 118 -17.79 4.92 6.61
N ALA A 119 -18.87 5.54 7.05
CA ALA A 119 -18.85 6.88 7.66
C ALA A 119 -18.02 6.92 8.94
N ALA A 120 -18.17 5.93 9.82
CA ALA A 120 -17.39 5.81 11.05
C ALA A 120 -15.91 5.56 10.77
N ALA A 121 -15.60 4.75 9.74
CA ALA A 121 -14.23 4.53 9.28
C ALA A 121 -13.61 5.84 8.76
N LEU A 122 -14.36 6.64 8.01
CA LEU A 122 -13.94 7.95 7.49
C LEU A 122 -13.71 8.97 8.62
N GLY A 123 -14.64 9.09 9.57
CA GLY A 123 -14.61 10.09 10.63
C GLY A 123 -13.57 9.83 11.72
N ARG A 124 -13.09 8.59 11.88
CA ARG A 124 -12.13 8.22 12.93
C ARG A 124 -10.74 8.80 12.70
N GLN A 125 -10.36 9.11 11.46
CA GLN A 125 -9.03 9.62 11.14
C GLN A 125 -9.12 11.12 10.87
N ARG A 126 -8.86 11.94 11.90
CA ARG A 126 -8.74 13.40 11.77
C ARG A 126 -7.45 13.75 11.03
N THR A 127 -7.41 13.55 9.72
CA THR A 127 -6.34 14.07 8.87
C THR A 127 -6.68 15.48 8.43
N ARG A 128 -5.69 16.38 8.47
CA ARG A 128 -5.76 17.67 7.79
C ARG A 128 -5.96 17.40 6.30
N LEU A 129 -7.19 17.57 5.82
CA LEU A 129 -7.55 17.37 4.42
C LEU A 129 -6.72 18.34 3.57
N ARG A 130 -5.89 17.80 2.68
CA ARG A 130 -5.26 18.61 1.63
C ARG A 130 -6.32 19.01 0.61
N PHE A 131 -6.20 20.20 0.04
CA PHE A 131 -7.17 20.79 -0.91
C PHE A 131 -7.49 19.86 -2.10
N GLU A 132 -6.51 19.10 -2.58
CA GLU A 132 -6.66 18.12 -3.67
C GLU A 132 -7.71 17.05 -3.35
N VAL A 133 -7.71 16.58 -2.09
CA VAL A 133 -8.61 15.54 -1.59
C VAL A 133 -10.02 16.10 -1.36
N LEU A 134 -10.13 17.37 -0.98
CA LEU A 134 -11.41 18.07 -0.90
C LEU A 134 -12.06 18.17 -2.28
N ALA A 135 -11.28 18.45 -3.33
CA ALA A 135 -11.79 18.55 -4.68
C ALA A 135 -12.19 17.17 -5.28
N ASP A 136 -11.46 16.09 -4.96
CA ASP A 136 -11.88 14.73 -5.31
C ASP A 136 -13.18 14.33 -4.59
N ALA A 137 -13.30 14.70 -3.32
CA ALA A 137 -14.52 14.51 -2.54
C ALA A 137 -15.70 15.28 -3.13
N LEU A 138 -15.48 16.54 -3.54
CA LEU A 138 -16.50 17.40 -4.13
C LEU A 138 -16.98 16.86 -5.47
N LEU A 139 -16.08 16.36 -6.32
CA LEU A 139 -16.45 15.68 -7.57
C LEU A 139 -17.30 14.44 -7.31
N LEU A 140 -16.97 13.66 -6.28
CA LEU A 140 -17.75 12.50 -5.86
C LEU A 140 -19.14 12.85 -5.35
N VAL A 141 -19.26 13.95 -4.59
CA VAL A 141 -20.54 14.50 -4.15
C VAL A 141 -21.37 14.98 -5.34
N VAL A 142 -20.76 15.64 -6.32
CA VAL A 142 -21.44 16.05 -7.56
C VAL A 142 -21.90 14.83 -8.38
N ALA A 143 -21.07 13.78 -8.50
CA ALA A 143 -21.43 12.52 -9.16
C ALA A 143 -22.72 11.92 -8.55
N ALA A 144 -22.75 11.89 -7.23
CA ALA A 144 -23.88 11.33 -6.51
C ALA A 144 -25.11 12.23 -6.56
N ALA A 145 -24.96 13.55 -6.51
CA ALA A 145 -26.08 14.47 -6.73
C ALA A 145 -26.72 14.24 -8.11
N ILE A 146 -25.91 14.01 -9.15
CA ILE A 146 -26.41 13.66 -10.49
C ILE A 146 -27.14 12.30 -10.48
N MET A 147 -26.62 11.31 -9.76
CA MET A 147 -27.27 9.99 -9.60
C MET A 147 -28.60 10.09 -8.82
N ILE A 148 -28.66 10.86 -7.74
CA ILE A 148 -29.89 11.09 -6.95
C ILE A 148 -30.96 11.72 -7.84
N VAL A 149 -30.59 12.72 -8.67
CA VAL A 149 -31.53 13.35 -9.61
C VAL A 149 -32.03 12.36 -10.66
N GLN A 150 -31.17 11.46 -11.15
CA GLN A 150 -31.58 10.38 -12.05
C GLN A 150 -32.58 9.43 -11.41
N LEU A 151 -32.32 9.10 -10.15
CA LEU A 151 -33.13 8.18 -9.39
C LEU A 151 -34.50 8.79 -9.07
N GLU A 152 -34.53 10.07 -8.70
CA GLU A 152 -35.77 10.81 -8.45
C GLU A 152 -36.66 10.86 -9.69
N ALA A 153 -36.07 11.13 -10.87
CA ALA A 153 -36.76 11.05 -12.15
C ALA A 153 -37.32 9.64 -12.45
N ALA A 154 -36.59 8.58 -12.07
CA ALA A 154 -37.07 7.20 -12.20
C ALA A 154 -38.19 6.85 -11.19
N THR A 155 -38.18 7.44 -9.99
CA THR A 155 -39.20 7.20 -8.96
C THR A 155 -40.49 7.98 -9.19
N ALA A 156 -40.46 9.08 -9.94
CA ALA A 156 -41.67 9.80 -10.38
C ALA A 156 -42.63 8.91 -11.20
N LEU A 157 -42.10 7.91 -11.91
CA LEU A 157 -42.87 6.90 -12.65
C LEU A 157 -43.63 5.90 -11.74
N SER A 158 -43.30 5.83 -10.45
CA SER A 158 -43.92 4.91 -9.48
C SER A 158 -45.08 5.53 -8.69
N ALA A 159 -45.73 6.56 -9.24
CA ALA A 159 -46.79 7.34 -8.60
C ALA A 159 -48.06 6.56 -8.19
N GLY A 160 -48.19 5.28 -8.59
CA GLY A 160 -49.33 4.43 -8.24
C GLY A 160 -49.20 3.53 -7.00
N ALA A 161 -48.05 3.50 -6.30
CA ALA A 161 -47.83 2.58 -5.17
C ALA A 161 -48.25 3.17 -3.81
N GLU A 162 -48.97 2.40 -2.98
CA GLU A 162 -49.39 2.77 -1.62
C GLU A 162 -48.21 3.08 -0.67
N GLY A 163 -48.43 4.07 0.21
CA GLY A 163 -47.40 4.95 0.79
C GLY A 163 -46.16 4.32 1.42
N THR A 164 -46.27 3.22 2.17
CA THR A 164 -45.11 2.62 2.88
C THR A 164 -44.17 1.84 1.97
N ILE A 165 -44.68 1.25 0.88
CA ILE A 165 -43.86 0.52 -0.10
C ILE A 165 -43.01 1.48 -0.92
N ARG A 166 -43.45 2.74 -1.06
CA ARG A 166 -42.77 3.75 -1.87
C ARG A 166 -41.47 4.27 -1.25
N PHE A 167 -41.37 4.32 0.07
CA PHE A 167 -40.18 4.82 0.76
C PHE A 167 -38.99 3.86 0.71
N VAL A 168 -39.24 2.54 0.63
CA VAL A 168 -38.16 1.54 0.66
C VAL A 168 -37.26 1.65 -0.58
N PRO A 169 -37.75 1.62 -1.84
CA PRO A 169 -36.90 1.71 -3.02
C PRO A 169 -36.10 3.01 -3.08
N VAL A 170 -36.72 4.12 -2.67
CA VAL A 170 -36.08 5.45 -2.60
C VAL A 170 -34.95 5.43 -1.57
N GLY A 171 -35.25 5.03 -0.33
CA GLY A 171 -34.25 4.94 0.73
C GLY A 171 -33.11 4.00 0.37
N TRP A 172 -33.43 2.85 -0.20
CA TRP A 172 -32.46 1.83 -0.61
C TRP A 172 -31.45 2.36 -1.63
N SER A 173 -31.93 3.17 -2.57
CA SER A 173 -31.09 3.74 -3.62
C SER A 173 -30.25 4.91 -3.10
N ILE A 174 -30.83 5.82 -2.31
CA ILE A 174 -30.09 6.91 -1.64
C ILE A 174 -28.97 6.36 -0.77
N ILE A 175 -29.24 5.33 0.03
CA ILE A 175 -28.24 4.73 0.92
C ILE A 175 -27.16 3.99 0.11
N SER A 176 -27.54 3.30 -0.97
CA SER A 176 -26.59 2.62 -1.85
C SER A 176 -25.65 3.61 -2.53
N GLU A 177 -26.16 4.73 -3.02
CA GLU A 177 -25.37 5.81 -3.62
C GLU A 177 -24.48 6.48 -2.58
N GLY A 178 -25.02 6.81 -1.41
CA GLY A 178 -24.23 7.31 -0.29
C GLY A 178 -23.09 6.38 0.11
N SER A 179 -23.33 5.06 0.06
CA SER A 179 -22.30 4.05 0.31
C SER A 179 -21.21 4.03 -0.76
N LEU A 180 -21.56 4.23 -2.04
CA LEU A 180 -20.61 4.39 -3.15
C LEU A 180 -19.74 5.65 -2.97
N ILE A 181 -20.35 6.77 -2.57
CA ILE A 181 -19.59 7.99 -2.28
C ILE A 181 -18.61 7.75 -1.15
N LEU A 182 -19.10 7.20 -0.04
CA LEU A 182 -18.29 6.98 1.15
C LEU A 182 -17.14 6.01 0.87
N ILE A 183 -17.37 4.92 0.13
CA ILE A 183 -16.26 4.03 -0.20
C ILE A 183 -15.24 4.71 -1.10
N ALA A 184 -15.67 5.49 -2.10
CA ALA A 184 -14.74 6.16 -2.99
C ALA A 184 -13.95 7.26 -2.26
N LEU A 185 -14.58 8.00 -1.35
CA LEU A 185 -13.90 8.90 -0.41
C LEU A 185 -12.87 8.14 0.42
N LEU A 186 -13.27 7.00 0.99
CA LEU A 186 -12.43 6.21 1.86
C LEU A 186 -11.24 5.60 1.11
N LEU A 187 -11.42 5.18 -0.14
CA LEU A 187 -10.34 4.73 -1.01
C LEU A 187 -9.39 5.88 -1.38
N THR A 188 -9.94 7.06 -1.65
CA THR A 188 -9.15 8.25 -2.03
C THR A 188 -8.33 8.80 -0.87
N LEU A 189 -8.91 8.77 0.34
CA LEU A 189 -8.33 9.28 1.59
C LEU A 189 -7.45 8.27 2.31
N HIS A 190 -7.81 6.99 2.28
CA HIS A 190 -7.26 5.96 3.15
C HIS A 190 -6.83 4.69 2.40
N GLY A 191 -6.71 4.75 1.06
CA GLY A 191 -6.28 3.60 0.25
C GLY A 191 -4.98 2.96 0.74
N ASP A 192 -4.03 3.78 1.17
CA ASP A 192 -2.72 3.36 1.68
C ASP A 192 -2.86 2.53 2.96
N VAL A 193 -3.75 2.97 3.86
CA VAL A 193 -3.99 2.32 5.16
C VAL A 193 -4.78 1.02 4.99
N LEU A 194 -5.66 0.93 4.00
CA LEU A 194 -6.42 -0.28 3.71
C LEU A 194 -5.55 -1.36 3.05
N GLY A 195 -4.64 -0.94 2.17
CA GLY A 195 -3.86 -1.83 1.32
C GLY A 195 -4.65 -2.32 0.10
N ARG A 196 -3.93 -2.68 -0.97
CA ARG A 196 -4.47 -2.97 -2.31
C ARG A 196 -5.65 -3.95 -2.32
N ARG A 197 -5.48 -5.11 -1.69
CA ARG A 197 -6.50 -6.17 -1.72
C ARG A 197 -7.80 -5.74 -1.04
N MET A 198 -7.67 -5.06 0.10
CA MET A 198 -8.82 -4.55 0.83
C MET A 198 -9.55 -3.49 0.01
N ALA A 199 -8.81 -2.51 -0.50
CA ALA A 199 -9.32 -1.44 -1.34
C ALA A 199 -10.11 -1.96 -2.55
N VAL A 200 -9.50 -2.86 -3.34
CA VAL A 200 -10.15 -3.44 -4.53
C VAL A 200 -11.38 -4.28 -4.14
N GLY A 201 -11.29 -5.10 -3.09
CA GLY A 201 -12.40 -5.93 -2.65
C GLY A 201 -13.60 -5.12 -2.15
N PHE A 202 -13.37 -4.04 -1.39
CA PHE A 202 -14.43 -3.14 -0.97
C PHE A 202 -15.00 -2.30 -2.11
N ALA A 203 -14.16 -1.86 -3.06
CA ALA A 203 -14.62 -1.17 -4.26
C ALA A 203 -15.59 -2.06 -5.04
N LEU A 204 -15.11 -3.20 -5.53
CA LEU A 204 -15.91 -4.16 -6.31
C LEU A 204 -17.16 -4.60 -5.55
N GLY A 205 -17.01 -4.92 -4.25
CA GLY A 205 -18.12 -5.34 -3.41
C GLY A 205 -19.24 -4.30 -3.33
N THR A 206 -18.90 -3.02 -3.10
CA THR A 206 -19.89 -1.95 -3.00
C THR A 206 -20.65 -1.74 -4.31
N VAL A 207 -19.99 -1.94 -5.45
CA VAL A 207 -20.64 -1.67 -6.75
C VAL A 207 -21.50 -2.84 -7.17
N PHE A 208 -21.04 -4.08 -7.00
CA PHE A 208 -21.92 -5.24 -7.23
C PHE A 208 -23.15 -5.17 -6.32
N LEU A 209 -22.95 -4.76 -5.06
CA LEU A 209 -24.06 -4.52 -4.14
C LEU A 209 -25.00 -3.43 -4.68
N ALA A 210 -24.46 -2.29 -5.12
CA ALA A 210 -25.26 -1.19 -5.65
C ALA A 210 -26.05 -1.56 -6.92
N VAL A 211 -25.41 -2.23 -7.88
CA VAL A 211 -26.08 -2.68 -9.11
C VAL A 211 -27.15 -3.72 -8.79
N GLY A 212 -26.84 -4.70 -7.94
CA GLY A 212 -27.82 -5.72 -7.52
C GLY A 212 -29.02 -5.10 -6.81
N ASN A 213 -28.77 -4.09 -5.99
CA ASN A 213 -29.78 -3.31 -5.29
C ASN A 213 -30.70 -2.50 -6.22
N VAL A 214 -30.15 -1.91 -7.27
CA VAL A 214 -30.93 -1.20 -8.30
C VAL A 214 -31.80 -2.17 -9.11
N LEU A 215 -31.30 -3.36 -9.42
CA LEU A 215 -32.11 -4.38 -10.10
C LEU A 215 -33.22 -4.89 -9.18
N PHE A 216 -32.89 -5.18 -7.92
CA PHE A 216 -33.85 -5.70 -6.95
C PHE A 216 -34.95 -4.69 -6.60
N SER A 217 -34.62 -3.39 -6.47
CA SER A 217 -35.62 -2.35 -6.18
C SER A 217 -36.67 -2.19 -7.28
N ARG A 218 -36.40 -2.71 -8.47
CA ARG A 218 -37.32 -2.74 -9.61
C ARG A 218 -38.17 -4.00 -9.67
N ALA A 219 -37.79 -5.08 -8.98
CA ALA A 219 -38.55 -6.33 -8.95
C ALA A 219 -40.01 -6.18 -8.54
N PRO A 220 -40.40 -5.32 -7.57
CA PRO A 220 -41.82 -5.13 -7.21
C PRO A 220 -42.67 -4.49 -8.32
N LEU A 221 -42.04 -3.82 -9.30
CA LEU A 221 -42.74 -3.22 -10.44
C LEU A 221 -43.11 -4.26 -11.51
N PHE A 222 -42.48 -5.43 -11.46
CA PHE A 222 -42.80 -6.56 -12.32
C PHE A 222 -43.58 -7.57 -11.50
N ALA A 223 -44.74 -8.04 -12.00
CA ALA A 223 -45.67 -8.91 -11.27
C ALA A 223 -45.13 -10.31 -10.89
N ASN A 224 -43.82 -10.53 -10.97
CA ASN A 224 -43.18 -11.80 -10.65
C ASN A 224 -42.26 -11.65 -9.43
N PRO A 225 -42.67 -12.13 -8.24
CA PRO A 225 -41.92 -11.98 -6.98
C PRO A 225 -40.68 -12.88 -6.88
N GLN A 226 -40.29 -13.57 -7.96
CA GLN A 226 -39.08 -14.39 -7.97
C GLN A 226 -37.84 -13.51 -7.89
N ILE A 227 -36.88 -13.93 -7.06
CA ILE A 227 -35.54 -13.31 -7.00
C ILE A 227 -34.97 -13.39 -8.41
N ASP A 228 -34.80 -12.23 -9.05
CA ASP A 228 -34.10 -12.15 -10.32
C ASP A 228 -32.71 -12.78 -10.11
N CYS A 229 -32.45 -13.89 -10.82
CA CYS A 229 -31.19 -14.64 -10.72
C CYS A 229 -29.99 -13.69 -10.92
N THR A 230 -30.17 -12.63 -11.70
CA THR A 230 -29.17 -11.57 -11.91
C THR A 230 -28.83 -10.83 -10.61
N ALA A 231 -29.85 -10.42 -9.84
CA ALA A 231 -29.63 -9.73 -8.56
C ALA A 231 -28.95 -10.66 -7.54
N ALA A 232 -29.36 -11.94 -7.50
CA ALA A 232 -28.71 -12.96 -6.69
C ALA A 232 -27.21 -13.11 -7.04
N ILE A 233 -26.88 -13.26 -8.34
CA ILE A 233 -25.48 -13.34 -8.79
C ILE A 233 -24.68 -12.11 -8.34
N LEU A 234 -25.24 -10.91 -8.49
CA LEU A 234 -24.58 -9.67 -8.09
C LEU A 234 -24.35 -9.56 -6.58
N TRP A 235 -25.32 -9.97 -5.75
CA TRP A 235 -25.13 -10.01 -4.30
C TRP A 235 -24.09 -11.06 -3.87
N SER A 236 -24.02 -12.20 -4.56
CA SER A 236 -22.97 -13.19 -4.35
C SER A 236 -21.59 -12.69 -4.76
N LEU A 237 -21.48 -11.98 -5.89
CA LEU A 237 -20.23 -11.31 -6.30
C LEU A 237 -19.81 -10.22 -5.31
N ALA A 238 -20.78 -9.46 -4.78
CA ALA A 238 -20.52 -8.46 -3.75
C ALA A 238 -19.94 -9.10 -2.49
N THR A 239 -20.60 -10.16 -2.01
CA THR A 239 -20.18 -10.91 -0.82
C THR A 239 -18.81 -11.55 -1.03
N LEU A 240 -18.58 -12.16 -2.19
CA LEU A 240 -17.27 -12.74 -2.55
C LEU A 240 -16.16 -11.69 -2.50
N SER A 241 -16.41 -10.49 -3.03
CA SER A 241 -15.46 -9.38 -3.06
C SER A 241 -15.12 -8.87 -1.65
N PHE A 242 -16.12 -8.75 -0.78
CA PHE A 242 -15.93 -8.37 0.62
C PHE A 242 -15.24 -9.47 1.45
N VAL A 243 -15.58 -10.75 1.24
CA VAL A 243 -14.89 -11.88 1.88
C VAL A 243 -13.44 -11.95 1.42
N TRP A 244 -13.17 -11.69 0.13
CA TRP A 244 -11.81 -11.59 -0.39
C TRP A 244 -11.02 -10.45 0.26
N SER A 245 -11.66 -9.30 0.49
CA SER A 245 -11.07 -8.17 1.20
C SER A 245 -10.66 -8.55 2.63
N ALA A 246 -11.46 -9.36 3.33
CA ALA A 246 -11.17 -9.86 4.68
C ALA A 246 -9.91 -10.73 4.76
N ARG A 247 -9.51 -11.39 3.67
CA ARG A 247 -8.28 -12.20 3.63
C ARG A 247 -7.03 -11.40 3.97
N SER A 248 -7.01 -10.11 3.63
CA SER A 248 -5.88 -9.21 3.93
C SER A 248 -5.62 -9.04 5.43
N VAL A 249 -6.67 -9.07 6.26
CA VAL A 249 -6.54 -8.99 7.73
C VAL A 249 -5.83 -10.23 8.29
N VAL A 250 -6.00 -11.37 7.63
CA VAL A 250 -5.41 -12.64 8.07
C VAL A 250 -3.94 -12.75 7.67
N THR A 251 -3.60 -12.28 6.46
CA THR A 251 -2.24 -12.41 5.92
C THR A 251 -1.27 -11.36 6.44
N THR A 252 -1.76 -10.23 6.96
CA THR A 252 -0.86 -9.22 7.54
C THR A 252 -0.36 -9.78 8.87
N PRO A 253 0.92 -10.17 9.00
CA PRO A 253 1.45 -10.64 10.26
C PRO A 253 1.20 -9.51 11.26
N ARG A 254 0.67 -9.85 12.44
CA ARG A 254 0.59 -8.92 13.56
C ARG A 254 2.03 -8.64 13.94
N ALA A 255 2.68 -7.68 13.27
CA ALA A 255 4.05 -7.26 13.52
C ALA A 255 4.10 -6.97 15.02
N ALA A 256 4.69 -7.91 15.73
CA ALA A 256 4.53 -8.05 17.15
C ALA A 256 5.40 -7.01 17.81
N GLY A 257 4.87 -5.80 18.02
CA GLY A 257 5.37 -4.84 19.01
C GLY A 257 6.79 -4.31 18.86
N VAL A 258 7.61 -4.82 17.95
CA VAL A 258 8.93 -4.26 17.66
C VAL A 258 8.71 -3.04 16.78
N ARG A 259 8.34 -1.93 17.45
CA ARG A 259 8.77 -0.60 17.02
C ARG A 259 10.30 -0.69 16.98
N SER A 260 10.83 -1.07 15.82
CA SER A 260 12.23 -0.80 15.51
C SER A 260 12.37 0.71 15.62
N LEU A 261 13.04 1.17 16.68
CA LEU A 261 13.43 2.55 16.90
C LEU A 261 14.56 2.97 15.94
N ALA A 262 14.96 2.11 15.00
CA ALA A 262 15.76 2.54 13.89
C ALA A 262 14.95 3.59 13.12
N PRO A 263 15.46 4.82 12.91
CA PRO A 263 14.91 5.74 11.94
C PRO A 263 15.06 5.06 10.58
N THR A 264 14.06 4.26 10.22
CA THR A 264 13.93 3.72 8.89
C THR A 264 13.74 4.94 8.01
N THR A 265 14.79 5.31 7.29
CA THR A 265 14.70 5.86 5.94
C THR A 265 13.84 4.90 5.13
N GLU A 266 12.54 4.88 5.39
CA GLU A 266 11.54 4.23 4.56
C GLU A 266 11.53 5.02 3.28
N VAL A 267 12.42 4.60 2.37
CA VAL A 267 12.38 4.95 0.96
C VAL A 267 10.91 4.80 0.53
N PRO A 268 10.32 5.79 -0.17
CA PRO A 268 8.89 5.87 -0.47
C PRO A 268 8.40 4.83 -1.51
N VAL A 269 8.82 3.57 -1.38
CA VAL A 269 8.38 2.43 -2.21
C VAL A 269 6.87 2.18 -2.03
N VAL A 270 6.28 2.64 -0.92
CA VAL A 270 4.83 2.55 -0.65
C VAL A 270 3.99 3.43 -1.60
N SER A 271 4.55 4.44 -2.29
CA SER A 271 3.76 5.36 -3.12
C SER A 271 3.34 4.78 -4.49
N ARG A 272 4.09 3.80 -5.05
CA ARG A 272 3.75 3.22 -6.37
C ARG A 272 2.49 2.36 -6.34
N ASP A 273 2.27 1.64 -5.23
CA ASP A 273 1.10 0.77 -5.09
C ASP A 273 -0.18 1.56 -4.78
N SER A 274 -0.08 2.68 -4.04
CA SER A 274 -1.23 3.55 -3.77
C SER A 274 -1.74 4.25 -5.03
N ALA A 275 -0.83 4.77 -5.87
CA ALA A 275 -1.17 5.37 -7.14
C ALA A 275 -1.93 4.39 -8.04
N ARG A 276 -1.47 3.14 -8.15
CA ARG A 276 -2.16 2.09 -8.94
C ARG A 276 -3.55 1.76 -8.42
N ILE A 277 -3.74 1.70 -7.10
CA ILE A 277 -5.06 1.47 -6.50
C ILE A 277 -6.01 2.61 -6.82
N ARG A 278 -5.53 3.86 -6.74
CA ARG A 278 -6.31 5.06 -7.08
C ARG A 278 -6.79 5.00 -8.52
N ILE A 279 -5.89 4.66 -9.45
CA ILE A 279 -6.21 4.55 -10.87
C ILE A 279 -7.27 3.48 -11.11
N ILE A 280 -7.12 2.29 -10.50
CA ILE A 280 -8.11 1.21 -10.65
C ILE A 280 -9.47 1.62 -10.09
N ALA A 281 -9.51 2.25 -8.90
CA ALA A 281 -10.75 2.71 -8.29
C ALA A 281 -11.46 3.75 -9.16
N ILE A 282 -10.69 4.63 -9.81
CA ILE A 282 -11.24 5.67 -10.66
C ILE A 282 -11.69 5.10 -12.01
N VAL A 283 -10.90 4.24 -12.65
CA VAL A 283 -11.33 3.55 -13.88
C VAL A 283 -12.62 2.76 -13.61
N ALA A 284 -12.72 2.10 -12.45
CA ALA A 284 -13.94 1.42 -12.05
C ALA A 284 -15.13 2.40 -11.89
N ALA A 285 -14.92 3.55 -11.22
CA ALA A 285 -15.95 4.58 -11.09
C ALA A 285 -16.40 5.12 -12.47
N ILE A 286 -15.46 5.39 -13.38
CA ILE A 286 -15.74 5.82 -14.75
C ILE A 286 -16.55 4.75 -15.49
N LEU A 287 -16.16 3.48 -15.42
CA LEU A 287 -16.87 2.38 -16.06
C LEU A 287 -18.28 2.19 -15.50
N MET A 288 -18.50 2.42 -14.20
CA MET A 288 -19.84 2.37 -13.61
C MET A 288 -20.71 3.54 -14.04
N VAL A 289 -20.15 4.75 -14.10
CA VAL A 289 -20.82 5.95 -14.57
C VAL A 289 -21.22 5.77 -16.05
N LEU A 290 -20.31 5.26 -16.88
CA LEU A 290 -20.57 4.91 -18.28
C LEU A 290 -21.59 3.78 -18.42
N GLY A 291 -21.47 2.70 -17.63
CA GLY A 291 -22.41 1.59 -17.66
C GLY A 291 -23.83 2.02 -17.27
N SER A 292 -23.94 2.87 -16.24
CA SER A 292 -25.21 3.49 -15.83
C SER A 292 -25.79 4.38 -16.94
N ALA A 293 -24.95 5.19 -17.59
CA ALA A 293 -25.37 6.03 -18.72
C ALA A 293 -25.85 5.20 -19.92
N VAL A 294 -25.13 4.14 -20.30
CA VAL A 294 -25.48 3.26 -21.44
C VAL A 294 -26.80 2.54 -21.17
N VAL A 295 -26.99 2.03 -19.94
CA VAL A 295 -28.26 1.40 -19.53
C VAL A 295 -29.41 2.40 -19.51
N GLY A 296 -29.15 3.67 -19.13
CA GLY A 296 -30.13 4.76 -19.21
C GLY A 296 -30.51 5.14 -20.65
N LEU A 297 -29.50 5.30 -21.52
CA LEU A 297 -29.65 5.63 -22.95
C LEU A 297 -30.37 4.55 -23.74
N ALA A 298 -30.06 3.28 -23.49
CA ALA A 298 -30.65 2.17 -24.23
C ALA A 298 -32.14 1.91 -23.89
N ARG A 299 -32.67 2.57 -22.85
CA ARG A 299 -34.03 2.28 -22.35
C ARG A 299 -34.98 3.48 -22.30
N HIS A 300 -34.56 4.72 -22.57
CA HIS A 300 -35.43 5.90 -22.51
C HIS A 300 -35.24 6.87 -23.69
N ASP A 301 -36.34 7.14 -24.41
CA ASP A 301 -36.42 8.13 -25.50
C ASP A 301 -36.35 9.61 -25.03
N ASN A 302 -36.31 9.93 -23.72
CA ASN A 302 -36.68 11.28 -23.25
C ASN A 302 -35.73 11.99 -22.26
N ALA A 303 -34.45 11.61 -22.11
CA ALA A 303 -33.53 12.36 -21.22
C ALA A 303 -32.08 12.54 -21.74
N PRO A 304 -31.88 13.07 -22.96
CA PRO A 304 -30.54 13.27 -23.54
C PRO A 304 -29.64 14.18 -22.71
N GLY A 305 -30.21 15.19 -22.04
CA GLY A 305 -29.44 16.13 -21.22
C GLY A 305 -28.74 15.47 -20.02
N LEU A 306 -29.30 14.39 -19.51
CA LEU A 306 -28.79 13.69 -18.34
C LEU A 306 -27.75 12.63 -18.72
N ALA A 307 -27.92 11.98 -19.88
CA ALA A 307 -26.83 11.22 -20.51
C ALA A 307 -25.62 12.12 -20.81
N PHE A 308 -25.86 13.33 -21.30
CA PHE A 308 -24.82 14.33 -21.57
C PHE A 308 -24.11 14.80 -20.30
N ALA A 309 -24.85 15.08 -19.21
CA ALA A 309 -24.26 15.45 -17.92
C ALA A 309 -23.37 14.33 -17.35
N VAL A 310 -23.80 13.08 -17.46
CA VAL A 310 -23.02 11.92 -17.04
C VAL A 310 -21.76 11.72 -17.90
N ALA A 311 -21.87 11.93 -19.21
CA ALA A 311 -20.72 11.86 -20.12
C ALA A 311 -19.68 12.94 -19.82
N ILE A 312 -20.11 14.20 -19.62
CA ILE A 312 -19.21 15.30 -19.21
C ILE A 312 -18.55 14.96 -17.88
N PHE A 313 -19.31 14.47 -16.90
CA PHE A 313 -18.76 14.10 -15.62
C PHE A 313 -17.69 13.00 -15.74
N GLY A 314 -17.93 11.98 -16.57
CA GLY A 314 -16.94 10.95 -16.89
C GLY A 314 -15.67 11.52 -17.52
N ILE A 315 -15.80 12.49 -18.44
CA ILE A 315 -14.66 13.18 -19.08
C ILE A 315 -13.85 13.97 -18.05
N VAL A 316 -14.52 14.78 -17.21
CA VAL A 316 -13.85 15.58 -16.16
C VAL A 316 -13.08 14.67 -15.20
N LEU A 317 -13.68 13.53 -14.84
CA LEU A 317 -13.06 12.56 -13.94
C LEU A 317 -11.86 11.85 -14.61
N ALA A 318 -11.96 11.53 -15.89
CA ALA A 318 -10.85 10.98 -16.68
C ALA A 318 -9.69 11.99 -16.84
N VAL A 319 -9.98 13.25 -17.16
CA VAL A 319 -8.95 14.30 -17.31
C VAL A 319 -8.22 14.54 -15.99
N ARG A 320 -8.98 14.69 -14.90
CA ARG A 320 -8.39 14.92 -13.57
C ARG A 320 -7.53 13.75 -13.12
N THR A 321 -7.93 12.52 -13.44
CA THR A 321 -7.12 11.35 -13.12
C THR A 321 -5.89 11.21 -13.98
N GLY A 322 -5.98 11.51 -15.27
CA GLY A 322 -4.80 11.66 -16.13
C GLY A 322 -3.82 12.68 -15.55
N HIS A 323 -4.32 13.82 -15.08
CA HIS A 323 -3.50 14.85 -14.45
C HIS A 323 -2.84 14.39 -13.14
N ALA A 324 -3.60 13.74 -12.25
CA ALA A 324 -3.05 13.20 -11.00
C ALA A 324 -2.00 12.10 -11.25
N LEU A 325 -2.24 11.25 -12.25
CA LEU A 325 -1.28 10.25 -12.73
C LEU A 325 0.01 10.91 -13.21
N TRP A 326 -0.12 11.96 -14.01
CA TRP A 326 1.01 12.67 -14.58
C TRP A 326 1.85 13.36 -13.50
N LEU A 327 1.21 14.00 -12.51
CA LEU A 327 1.93 14.56 -11.35
C LEU A 327 2.65 13.47 -10.55
N SER A 328 2.00 12.32 -10.33
CA SER A 328 2.63 11.18 -9.67
C SER A 328 3.82 10.64 -10.46
N GLN A 329 3.71 10.56 -11.80
CA GLN A 329 4.81 10.12 -12.67
C GLN A 329 5.99 11.08 -12.62
N ARG A 330 5.73 12.40 -12.62
CA ARG A 330 6.76 13.43 -12.46
C ARG A 330 7.47 13.32 -11.11
N ALA A 331 6.71 13.19 -10.03
CA ALA A 331 7.30 13.01 -8.69
C ALA A 331 8.14 11.73 -8.59
N THR A 332 7.70 10.63 -9.23
CA THR A 332 8.50 9.40 -9.27
C THR A 332 9.77 9.54 -10.11
N ALA A 333 9.73 10.28 -11.22
CA ALA A 333 10.90 10.55 -12.04
C ALA A 333 11.92 11.40 -11.28
N GLU A 334 11.46 12.43 -10.55
CA GLU A 334 12.31 13.28 -9.72
C GLU A 334 12.99 12.47 -8.60
N LEU A 335 12.23 11.63 -7.89
CA LEU A 335 12.78 10.72 -6.88
C LEU A 335 13.79 9.73 -7.46
N GLU A 336 13.57 9.23 -8.68
CA GLU A 336 14.49 8.32 -9.35
C GLU A 336 15.83 9.02 -9.64
N HIS A 337 15.80 10.29 -10.08
CA HIS A 337 17.00 11.11 -10.23
C HIS A 337 17.71 11.37 -8.90
N THR A 338 16.98 11.68 -7.83
CA THR A 338 17.58 11.89 -6.50
C THR A 338 18.23 10.61 -5.97
N VAL A 339 17.59 9.45 -6.13
CA VAL A 339 18.15 8.16 -5.70
C VAL A 339 19.41 7.79 -6.51
N VAL A 340 19.45 8.09 -7.81
CA VAL A 340 20.66 7.90 -8.62
C VAL A 340 21.79 8.81 -8.13
N ALA A 341 21.51 10.10 -7.90
CA ALA A 341 22.49 11.04 -7.37
C ALA A 341 23.01 10.63 -5.96
N GLU A 342 22.12 10.18 -5.07
CA GLU A 342 22.51 9.66 -3.75
C GLU A 342 23.38 8.40 -3.86
N ARG A 343 23.10 7.51 -4.80
CA ARG A 343 23.92 6.33 -5.06
C ARG A 343 25.32 6.68 -5.57
N GLU A 344 25.43 7.69 -6.44
CA GLU A 344 26.73 8.20 -6.92
C GLU A 344 27.56 8.79 -5.78
N VAL A 345 26.92 9.57 -4.89
CA VAL A 345 27.57 10.11 -3.69
C VAL A 345 27.98 8.98 -2.74
N SER A 346 27.11 7.99 -2.51
CA SER A 346 27.43 6.82 -1.67
C SER A 346 28.61 6.03 -2.22
N ALA A 347 28.65 5.76 -3.53
CA ALA A 347 29.76 5.08 -4.18
C ALA A 347 31.08 5.86 -4.05
N THR A 348 31.02 7.19 -4.18
CA THR A 348 32.19 8.07 -4.00
C THR A 348 32.69 8.03 -2.55
N LEU A 349 31.78 8.00 -1.57
CA LEU A 349 32.13 7.89 -0.16
C LEU A 349 32.72 6.52 0.18
N GLU A 350 32.14 5.43 -0.33
CA GLU A 350 32.68 4.08 -0.17
C GLU A 350 34.10 3.97 -0.73
N PHE A 351 34.34 4.53 -1.93
CA PHE A 351 35.68 4.58 -2.51
C PHE A 351 36.68 5.33 -1.62
N LYS A 352 36.31 6.52 -1.12
CA LYS A 352 37.16 7.32 -0.22
C LYS A 352 37.43 6.61 1.11
N VAL A 353 36.46 5.87 1.65
CA VAL A 353 36.64 5.07 2.87
C VAL A 353 37.64 3.95 2.63
N VAL A 354 37.55 3.25 1.49
CA VAL A 354 38.53 2.21 1.12
C VAL A 354 39.93 2.79 0.99
N GLU A 355 40.09 3.91 0.28
CA GLU A 355 41.36 4.61 0.12
C GLU A 355 41.96 5.03 1.47
N ARG A 356 41.15 5.64 2.35
CA ARG A 356 41.60 6.04 3.69
C ARG A 356 41.97 4.85 4.57
N THR A 357 41.23 3.74 4.46
CA THR A 357 41.52 2.52 5.21
C THR A 357 42.84 1.89 4.75
N GLN A 358 43.11 1.92 3.45
CA GLN A 358 44.39 1.47 2.90
C GLN A 358 45.54 2.36 3.39
N ALA A 359 45.40 3.69 3.31
CA ALA A 359 46.41 4.62 3.77
C ALA A 359 46.72 4.46 5.28
N LEU A 360 45.69 4.24 6.10
CA LEU A 360 45.87 3.93 7.53
C LEU A 360 46.59 2.60 7.74
N GLY A 361 46.25 1.57 6.96
CA GLY A 361 46.94 0.29 7.00
C GLY A 361 48.42 0.39 6.62
N GLU A 362 48.76 1.21 5.62
CA GLU A 362 50.14 1.50 5.22
C GLU A 362 50.90 2.26 6.31
N ALA A 363 50.28 3.31 6.89
CA ALA A 363 50.87 4.07 7.99
C ALA A 363 51.14 3.19 9.22
N GLN A 364 50.19 2.30 9.58
CA GLN A 364 50.38 1.35 10.67
C GLN A 364 51.53 0.39 10.40
N ARG A 365 51.70 -0.11 9.17
CA ARG A 365 52.83 -0.97 8.80
C ARG A 365 54.17 -0.22 8.90
N VAL A 366 54.22 1.06 8.52
CA VAL A 366 55.43 1.89 8.67
C VAL A 366 55.77 2.08 10.15
N LEU A 367 54.78 2.45 10.98
CA LEU A 367 54.98 2.61 12.41
C LEU A 367 55.43 1.31 13.09
N GLN A 368 54.85 0.17 12.72
CA GLN A 368 55.24 -1.12 13.27
C GLN A 368 56.67 -1.49 12.88
N ARG A 369 57.09 -1.20 11.64
CA ARG A 369 58.48 -1.37 11.19
C ARG A 369 59.45 -0.46 11.95
N MET A 370 59.12 0.84 12.08
CA MET A 370 59.93 1.80 12.84
C MET A 370 60.04 1.38 14.31
N TRP A 371 58.96 0.89 14.91
CA TRP A 371 58.97 0.36 16.27
C TRP A 371 59.90 -0.84 16.42
N THR A 372 59.77 -1.86 15.57
CA THR A 372 60.66 -3.03 15.61
C THR A 372 62.12 -2.64 15.43
N LEU A 373 62.39 -1.65 14.58
CA LEU A 373 63.74 -1.13 14.37
C LEU A 373 64.28 -0.42 15.62
N GLY A 374 63.47 0.45 16.23
CA GLY A 374 63.83 1.14 17.46
C GLY A 374 64.17 0.16 18.59
N GLN A 375 63.40 -0.93 18.71
CA GLN A 375 63.72 -1.99 19.66
C GLN A 375 65.04 -2.70 19.34
N GLN A 376 65.30 -3.04 18.07
CA GLN A 376 66.56 -3.68 17.67
C GLN A 376 67.78 -2.77 17.94
N ILE A 377 67.66 -1.47 17.65
CA ILE A 377 68.70 -0.48 17.92
C ILE A 377 68.96 -0.34 19.42
N ALA A 378 67.91 -0.29 20.24
CA ALA A 378 68.03 -0.13 21.69
C ALA A 378 68.79 -1.27 22.39
N PHE A 379 68.83 -2.47 21.79
CA PHE A 379 69.55 -3.62 22.33
C PHE A 379 70.96 -3.82 21.74
N GLU A 380 71.37 -3.03 20.76
CA GLU A 380 72.68 -3.17 20.11
C GLU A 380 73.73 -2.28 20.80
N LEU A 381 74.74 -2.91 21.42
CA LEU A 381 75.80 -2.21 22.16
C LEU A 381 76.89 -1.60 21.26
N ASN A 382 76.96 -1.99 19.99
CA ASN A 382 77.96 -1.50 19.04
C ASN A 382 77.42 -0.31 18.24
N SER A 383 77.97 0.88 18.50
CA SER A 383 77.53 2.15 17.89
C SER A 383 77.62 2.16 16.36
N ASP A 384 78.62 1.52 15.76
CA ASP A 384 78.79 1.50 14.31
C ASP A 384 77.69 0.66 13.65
N ARG A 385 77.35 -0.45 14.29
CA ARG A 385 76.30 -1.36 13.84
C ARG A 385 74.90 -0.77 14.03
N VAL A 386 74.71 0.07 15.05
CA VAL A 386 73.50 0.87 15.24
C VAL A 386 73.33 1.86 14.10
N LEU A 387 74.37 2.62 13.75
CA LEU A 387 74.31 3.62 12.67
C LEU A 387 74.08 2.98 11.31
N GLU A 388 74.73 1.84 11.03
CA GLU A 388 74.53 1.04 9.83
C GLU A 388 73.07 0.55 9.70
N ARG A 389 72.53 -0.10 10.74
CA ARG A 389 71.15 -0.59 10.71
C ARG A 389 70.12 0.54 10.66
N PHE A 390 70.41 1.66 11.34
CA PHE A 390 69.53 2.82 11.30
C PHE A 390 69.47 3.42 9.90
N ILE A 391 70.63 3.59 9.24
CA ILE A 391 70.64 4.17 7.90
C ILE A 391 70.02 3.25 6.85
N GLU A 392 70.26 1.94 6.92
CA GLU A 392 69.64 0.96 6.02
C GLU A 392 68.12 1.00 6.14
N ALA A 393 67.61 1.10 7.36
CA ALA A 393 66.19 1.19 7.61
C ALA A 393 65.55 2.50 7.16
N VAL A 394 66.23 3.64 7.37
CA VAL A 394 65.74 4.93 6.88
C VAL A 394 65.74 4.94 5.35
N VAL A 395 66.78 4.40 4.72
CA VAL A 395 66.86 4.23 3.26
C VAL A 395 65.71 3.35 2.75
N ASP A 396 65.43 2.22 3.39
CA ASP A 396 64.31 1.33 3.04
C ASP A 396 62.93 2.01 3.23
N ILE A 397 62.75 2.76 4.33
CA ILE A 397 61.48 3.46 4.64
C ILE A 397 61.22 4.59 3.65
N VAL A 398 62.21 5.42 3.37
CA VAL A 398 62.07 6.61 2.51
C VAL A 398 62.23 6.26 1.03
N ARG A 399 62.67 5.02 0.72
CA ARG A 399 63.02 4.55 -0.64
C ARG A 399 64.04 5.46 -1.33
N ALA A 400 65.04 5.89 -0.57
CA ALA A 400 66.14 6.70 -1.12
C ALA A 400 67.16 5.81 -1.82
N ASP A 401 67.83 6.31 -2.86
CA ASP A 401 68.89 5.56 -3.54
C ASP A 401 70.22 5.59 -2.74
N ALA A 402 70.42 6.61 -1.90
CA ALA A 402 71.60 6.81 -1.08
C ALA A 402 71.24 7.52 0.23
N ALA A 403 71.97 7.24 1.31
CA ALA A 403 71.96 8.07 2.52
C ALA A 403 73.35 8.08 3.18
N ALA A 404 73.61 9.14 3.93
CA ALA A 404 74.80 9.29 4.76
C ALA A 404 74.43 9.85 6.14
N ILE A 405 75.06 9.35 7.19
CA ILE A 405 74.99 9.92 8.54
C ILE A 405 76.34 10.58 8.84
N ALA A 406 76.27 11.86 9.14
CA ALA A 406 77.40 12.64 9.60
C ALA A 406 77.35 12.79 11.13
N LEU A 407 78.50 12.60 11.77
CA LEU A 407 78.71 12.94 13.18
C LEU A 407 79.54 14.22 13.23
N THR A 408 79.09 15.18 14.03
CA THR A 408 79.87 16.38 14.33
C THR A 408 81.06 15.97 15.20
N THR A 409 82.29 16.27 14.76
CA THR A 409 83.52 15.91 15.48
C THR A 409 84.01 17.06 16.35
N ASP A 410 84.16 18.24 15.76
CA ASP A 410 84.62 19.49 16.40
C ASP A 410 83.82 20.68 15.84
N ALA A 411 83.97 21.89 16.40
CA ALA A 411 83.10 23.05 16.21
C ALA A 411 82.72 23.41 14.74
N ASP A 412 83.54 23.06 13.75
CA ASP A 412 83.30 23.38 12.33
C ASP A 412 83.44 22.20 11.35
N THR A 413 83.54 20.96 11.85
CA THR A 413 83.72 19.78 10.97
C THR A 413 82.74 18.66 11.29
N PHE A 414 82.30 17.97 10.25
CA PHE A 414 81.55 16.73 10.38
C PHE A 414 82.26 15.61 9.63
N ARG A 415 82.22 14.41 10.20
CA ARG A 415 82.73 13.18 9.59
C ARG A 415 81.54 12.32 9.20
N ILE A 416 81.52 11.84 7.97
CA ILE A 416 80.52 10.87 7.54
C ILE A 416 80.84 9.52 8.19
N ALA A 417 80.14 9.22 9.28
CA ALA A 417 80.33 8.00 10.05
C ALA A 417 79.82 6.76 9.31
N HIS A 418 78.78 6.92 8.49
CA HIS A 418 78.26 5.84 7.67
C HIS A 418 77.62 6.38 6.39
N ALA A 419 77.77 5.67 5.27
CA ALA A 419 77.09 6.00 4.02
C ALA A 419 76.77 4.73 3.21
N THR A 420 75.58 4.70 2.59
CA THR A 420 75.09 3.57 1.79
C THR A 420 74.89 3.95 0.33
N GLY A 421 74.83 2.96 -0.55
CA GLY A 421 74.54 3.15 -1.98
C GLY A 421 75.59 4.01 -2.69
N PRO A 422 75.19 4.90 -3.63
CA PRO A 422 76.07 5.84 -4.31
C PRO A 422 76.88 6.76 -3.38
N ALA A 423 76.44 6.97 -2.13
CA ALA A 423 77.16 7.78 -1.14
C ALA A 423 78.25 7.02 -0.38
N SER A 424 78.35 5.69 -0.54
CA SER A 424 79.33 4.85 0.16
C SER A 424 80.80 5.32 0.04
N PRO A 425 81.27 5.87 -1.11
CA PRO A 425 82.61 6.45 -1.24
C PRO A 425 82.87 7.70 -0.37
N LEU A 426 81.85 8.24 0.30
CA LEU A 426 81.96 9.37 1.20
C LEU A 426 82.19 8.95 2.66
N ARG A 427 82.12 7.65 2.98
CA ARG A 427 82.38 7.12 4.32
C ARG A 427 83.78 7.53 4.80
N ASP A 428 83.87 7.92 6.06
CA ASP A 428 85.08 8.40 6.75
C ASP A 428 85.69 9.68 6.18
N LYS A 429 85.03 10.34 5.21
CA LYS A 429 85.43 11.68 4.77
C LYS A 429 84.96 12.73 5.76
N THR A 430 85.83 13.71 5.98
CA THR A 430 85.57 14.89 6.80
C THR A 430 85.36 16.09 5.90
N PHE A 431 84.38 16.92 6.24
CA PHE A 431 84.05 18.13 5.51
C PHE A 431 83.89 19.29 6.51
N ALA A 432 84.23 20.50 6.07
CA ALA A 432 83.90 21.70 6.83
C ALA A 432 82.40 22.01 6.68
N ILE A 433 81.76 22.49 7.76
CA ILE A 433 80.33 22.86 7.74
C ILE A 433 80.06 23.93 6.66
N GLY A 434 81.00 24.85 6.42
CA GLY A 434 80.91 25.89 5.39
C GLY A 434 80.92 25.39 3.94
N ASP A 435 81.36 24.15 3.69
CA ASP A 435 81.41 23.56 2.35
C ASP A 435 80.09 22.87 1.95
N LEU A 436 79.15 22.71 2.89
CA LEU A 436 77.84 22.14 2.61
C LEU A 436 76.92 23.16 1.93
N PRO A 437 76.16 22.76 0.90
CA PRO A 437 75.14 23.61 0.30
C PRO A 437 74.04 24.03 1.30
N MET A 438 73.80 23.25 2.37
CA MET A 438 72.87 23.61 3.46
C MET A 438 73.48 24.53 4.53
N GLY A 439 74.81 24.69 4.58
CA GLY A 439 75.49 25.56 5.56
C GLY A 439 75.56 27.04 5.16
N LYS A 440 75.04 27.40 3.98
CA LYS A 440 75.01 28.79 3.47
C LYS A 440 73.70 29.53 3.74
N GLU A 441 72.69 28.86 4.30
CA GLU A 441 71.36 29.43 4.59
C GLU A 441 70.98 29.45 6.09
N ALA A 442 71.88 29.03 6.98
CA ALA A 442 71.76 29.22 8.42
C ALA A 442 72.70 30.34 8.87
#